data_AF-A0A0T6BHN5-F1
#
_entry.id   AF-A0A0T6BHN5-F1
#
_cell.length_a   1.000
_cell.length_b   1.000
_cell.length_c   1.000
_cell.angle_alpha   90.00
_cell.angle_beta   90.00
_cell.angle_gamma   90.00
#
_symmetry.space_group_name_H-M   'P 1'
#
loop_
_entity.id
_entity.type
_entity.pdbx_description
1 polymer ?
#
loop_
_entity_poly.entity_id
_entity_poly.type
_entity_poly.pdbx_seq_one_letter_code
_entity_poly.pdbx_strand_id
1 'polypeptide(L)'
;VKPKKFHKILLDAVTKENLPDVSVSRPCTRVHWGIKVPDDETQTVYVWLDALVNYLTVAGYPSIEDEKFKRIWPPDVQVIGKDILKFHGIYWPAFLMAADLEPPKTILCHSHWTVDDQKMSKSKNNVVCPIQTSETYTTDGLRYFLLREGVAHSDGNYSEEKLRRILNSELADTLGNLLNRCCGATVNPGQIFPAVAEDATINEAFLSRIPVAQKLTESLTS
;
A
#
# COMPACT_ATOMS: atom_id res chain seq x y z
N VAL A 1 -12.11 -1.71 7.35
CA VAL A 1 -10.92 -0.81 7.35
C VAL A 1 -9.74 -1.51 8.03
N LYS A 2 -8.54 -1.44 7.45
CA LYS A 2 -7.30 -2.02 7.98
C LYS A 2 -6.17 -0.97 7.96
N PRO A 3 -5.21 -1.04 8.89
CA PRO A 3 -5.17 -1.86 10.12
C PRO A 3 -6.22 -1.47 11.18
N LYS A 4 -6.37 -2.33 12.21
CA LYS A 4 -7.38 -2.17 13.30
C LYS A 4 -7.35 -0.79 13.97
N LYS A 5 -6.18 -0.15 14.06
CA LYS A 5 -6.00 1.21 14.59
C LYS A 5 -6.94 2.22 13.91
N PHE A 6 -6.96 2.26 12.58
CA PHE A 6 -7.79 3.21 11.82
C PHE A 6 -9.26 2.84 11.84
N HIS A 7 -9.57 1.54 11.89
CA HIS A 7 -10.95 1.09 12.13
C HIS A 7 -11.49 1.62 13.47
N LYS A 8 -10.69 1.53 14.55
CA LYS A 8 -11.07 2.07 15.85
C LYS A 8 -11.30 3.59 15.82
N ILE A 9 -10.42 4.33 15.15
CA ILE A 9 -10.57 5.80 14.98
C ILE A 9 -11.90 6.13 14.30
N LEU A 10 -12.25 5.43 13.22
CA LEU A 10 -13.52 5.63 12.52
C LEU A 10 -14.72 5.22 13.37
N LEU A 11 -14.64 4.09 14.06
CA LEU A 11 -15.72 3.63 14.93
C LEU A 11 -15.98 4.62 16.06
N ASP A 12 -14.93 5.15 16.68
CA ASP A 12 -15.03 6.19 17.70
C ASP A 12 -15.68 7.45 17.12
N ALA A 13 -15.27 7.88 15.91
CA ALA A 13 -15.86 9.03 15.24
C ALA A 13 -17.36 8.84 14.93
N VAL A 14 -17.79 7.63 14.53
CA VAL A 14 -19.20 7.36 14.19
C VAL A 14 -20.07 7.17 15.44
N THR A 15 -19.53 6.60 16.52
CA THR A 15 -20.32 6.22 17.71
C THR A 15 -20.31 7.26 18.82
N LYS A 16 -19.26 8.09 18.90
CA LYS A 16 -19.07 9.04 20.01
C LYS A 16 -19.22 10.49 19.59
N GLU A 17 -19.02 10.80 18.31
CA GLU A 17 -19.18 12.16 17.80
C GLU A 17 -20.57 12.32 17.19
N ASN A 18 -21.19 13.48 17.36
CA ASN A 18 -22.36 13.84 16.59
C ASN A 18 -21.90 14.22 15.17
N LEU A 19 -22.20 13.40 14.17
CA LEU A 19 -21.83 13.66 12.78
C LEU A 19 -22.85 14.63 12.15
N PRO A 20 -22.49 15.90 11.90
CA PRO A 20 -23.40 16.83 11.25
C PRO A 20 -23.54 16.49 9.77
N ASP A 21 -24.61 17.00 9.17
CA ASP A 21 -24.79 16.96 7.73
C ASP A 21 -23.59 17.59 7.01
N VAL A 22 -23.16 16.93 5.92
CA VAL A 22 -22.05 17.39 5.11
C VAL A 22 -22.59 18.26 3.99
N SER A 23 -22.13 19.50 3.92
CA SER A 23 -22.42 20.37 2.78
C SER A 23 -21.71 19.86 1.52
N VAL A 24 -22.49 19.44 0.51
CA VAL A 24 -22.03 18.86 -0.77
C VAL A 24 -21.89 19.87 -1.91
N SER A 25 -22.12 21.16 -1.66
CA SER A 25 -21.91 22.24 -2.63
C SER A 25 -21.35 23.50 -1.96
N ARG A 26 -20.88 24.45 -2.76
CA ARG A 26 -20.42 25.77 -2.32
C ARG A 26 -20.93 26.85 -3.28
N PRO A 27 -21.22 28.07 -2.80
CA PRO A 27 -21.58 29.17 -3.69
C PRO A 27 -20.49 29.43 -4.73
N CYS A 28 -20.89 29.58 -5.99
CA CYS A 28 -20.00 29.87 -7.11
C CYS A 28 -19.19 31.15 -6.90
N THR A 29 -19.67 32.09 -6.09
CA THR A 29 -18.95 33.33 -5.74
C THR A 29 -17.69 33.08 -4.90
N ARG A 30 -17.61 31.95 -4.19
CA ARG A 30 -16.43 31.55 -3.40
C ARG A 30 -15.55 30.56 -4.14
N VAL A 31 -16.16 29.72 -4.98
CA VAL A 31 -15.47 28.66 -5.74
C VAL A 31 -15.93 28.75 -7.19
N HIS A 32 -15.15 29.45 -8.01
CA HIS A 32 -15.49 29.64 -9.42
C HIS A 32 -15.13 28.42 -10.29
N TRP A 33 -14.15 27.61 -9.86
CA TRP A 33 -13.61 26.48 -10.60
C TRP A 33 -14.08 25.14 -10.01
N GLY A 34 -14.93 24.43 -10.74
CA GLY A 34 -15.47 23.12 -10.37
C GLY A 34 -16.72 22.76 -11.18
N ILE A 35 -17.26 21.57 -10.92
CA ILE A 35 -18.49 21.08 -11.56
C ILE A 35 -19.69 21.87 -11.01
N LYS A 36 -20.57 22.38 -11.87
CA LYS A 36 -21.81 23.05 -11.45
C LYS A 36 -22.81 22.03 -10.92
N VAL A 37 -23.57 22.41 -9.89
CA VAL A 37 -24.66 21.57 -9.41
C VAL A 37 -25.73 21.50 -10.52
N PRO A 38 -26.20 20.30 -10.90
CA PRO A 38 -27.31 20.17 -11.85
C PRO A 38 -28.50 21.01 -11.38
N ASP A 39 -29.10 21.76 -12.30
CA ASP A 39 -30.27 22.62 -12.03
C ASP A 39 -30.03 23.80 -11.05
N ASP A 40 -28.80 24.06 -10.60
CA ASP A 40 -28.42 25.23 -9.80
C ASP A 40 -27.00 25.74 -10.12
N GLU A 41 -26.90 26.61 -11.14
CA GLU A 41 -25.62 27.22 -11.56
C GLU A 41 -25.02 28.19 -10.51
N THR A 42 -25.78 28.57 -9.47
CA THR A 42 -25.26 29.40 -8.38
C THR A 42 -24.37 28.61 -7.42
N GLN A 43 -24.41 27.27 -7.51
CA GLN A 43 -23.64 26.36 -6.69
C GLN A 43 -22.63 25.56 -7.52
N THR A 44 -21.48 25.29 -6.90
CA THR A 44 -20.42 24.41 -7.40
C THR A 44 -20.33 23.20 -6.49
N VAL A 45 -20.27 22.00 -7.07
CA VAL A 45 -20.13 20.73 -6.35
C VAL A 45 -18.89 20.78 -5.45
N TYR A 46 -19.05 20.28 -4.22
CA TYR A 46 -17.95 20.26 -3.25
C TYR A 46 -16.86 19.29 -3.70
N VAL A 47 -15.61 19.76 -3.66
CA VAL A 47 -14.44 19.04 -4.20
C VAL A 47 -14.27 17.61 -3.68
N TRP A 48 -14.69 17.31 -2.44
CA TRP A 48 -14.59 15.95 -1.93
C TRP A 48 -15.63 15.01 -2.52
N LEU A 49 -16.84 15.50 -2.84
CA LEU A 49 -17.83 14.68 -3.52
C LEU A 49 -17.37 14.38 -4.95
N ASP A 50 -16.95 15.42 -5.68
CA ASP A 50 -16.37 15.29 -7.02
C ASP A 50 -15.18 14.32 -7.02
N ALA A 51 -14.19 14.56 -6.15
CA ALA A 51 -13.01 13.71 -6.06
C ALA A 51 -13.34 12.27 -5.69
N LEU A 52 -14.30 11.97 -4.81
CA LEU A 52 -14.64 10.60 -4.45
C LEU A 52 -15.32 9.85 -5.60
N VAL A 53 -16.14 10.53 -6.41
CA VAL A 53 -16.83 9.94 -7.56
C VAL A 53 -15.85 9.45 -8.64
N ASN A 54 -14.59 9.92 -8.65
CA ASN A 54 -13.56 9.44 -9.58
C ASN A 54 -13.48 7.90 -9.71
N TYR A 55 -13.65 7.18 -8.59
CA TYR A 55 -13.58 5.72 -8.57
C TYR A 55 -14.71 5.10 -9.39
N LEU A 56 -15.92 5.66 -9.31
CA LEU A 56 -17.08 5.25 -10.11
C LEU A 56 -16.87 5.58 -11.58
N THR A 57 -16.36 6.78 -11.88
CA THR A 57 -16.09 7.21 -13.27
C THR A 57 -15.13 6.25 -13.97
N VAL A 58 -14.03 5.87 -13.32
CA VAL A 58 -13.05 4.93 -13.90
C VAL A 58 -13.62 3.52 -14.04
N ALA A 59 -14.48 3.10 -13.10
CA ALA A 59 -15.19 1.82 -13.16
C ALA A 59 -16.19 1.75 -14.32
N GLY A 60 -16.71 2.90 -14.79
CA GLY A 60 -17.65 2.99 -15.92
C GLY A 60 -19.06 3.44 -15.54
N TYR A 61 -19.26 3.99 -14.35
CA TYR A 61 -20.55 4.59 -13.95
C TYR A 61 -20.94 5.72 -14.92
N PRO A 62 -22.24 5.86 -15.31
CA PRO A 62 -23.42 5.19 -14.75
C PRO A 62 -23.81 3.86 -15.42
N SER A 63 -23.01 3.30 -16.32
CA SER A 63 -23.31 2.04 -17.02
C SER A 63 -23.10 0.82 -16.10
N ILE A 64 -23.89 0.70 -15.03
CA ILE A 64 -23.73 -0.34 -14.00
C ILE A 64 -23.96 -1.76 -14.50
N GLU A 65 -24.69 -1.90 -15.60
CA GLU A 65 -24.95 -3.20 -16.23
C GLU A 65 -23.78 -3.71 -17.08
N ASP A 66 -22.83 -2.84 -17.42
CA ASP A 66 -21.67 -3.22 -18.23
C ASP A 66 -20.78 -4.21 -17.47
N GLU A 67 -20.31 -5.24 -18.18
CA GLU A 67 -19.36 -6.24 -17.67
C GLU A 67 -18.11 -5.60 -17.04
N LYS A 68 -17.65 -4.48 -17.60
CA LYS A 68 -16.51 -3.74 -17.05
C LYS A 68 -16.81 -3.21 -15.64
N PHE A 69 -17.99 -2.63 -15.42
CA PHE A 69 -18.37 -2.08 -14.13
C PHE A 69 -18.50 -3.20 -13.10
N LYS A 70 -19.25 -4.26 -13.43
CA LYS A 70 -19.47 -5.44 -12.55
C LYS A 70 -18.17 -6.15 -12.15
N ARG A 71 -17.14 -6.11 -13.01
CA ARG A 71 -15.82 -6.67 -12.69
C ARG A 71 -15.00 -5.80 -11.74
N ILE A 72 -15.18 -4.48 -11.77
CA ILE A 72 -14.33 -3.52 -11.04
C ILE A 72 -15.00 -3.07 -9.73
N TRP A 73 -16.34 -2.97 -9.72
CA TRP A 73 -17.12 -2.44 -8.60
C TRP A 73 -17.87 -3.55 -7.87
N PRO A 74 -17.87 -3.56 -6.51
CA PRO A 74 -17.12 -2.66 -5.63
C PRO A 74 -15.63 -3.03 -5.56
N PRO A 75 -14.73 -2.06 -5.34
CA PRO A 75 -13.30 -2.33 -5.25
C PRO A 75 -12.97 -3.21 -4.04
N ASP A 76 -12.11 -4.21 -4.24
CA ASP A 76 -11.64 -5.07 -3.15
C ASP A 76 -10.84 -4.28 -2.11
N VAL A 77 -9.98 -3.36 -2.56
CA VAL A 77 -9.13 -2.52 -1.72
C VAL A 77 -9.06 -1.08 -2.25
N GLN A 78 -9.37 -0.11 -1.39
CA GLN A 78 -9.00 1.29 -1.58
C GLN A 78 -7.83 1.64 -0.66
N VAL A 79 -6.70 2.04 -1.25
CA VAL A 79 -5.48 2.43 -0.52
C VAL A 79 -5.47 3.94 -0.32
N ILE A 80 -5.36 4.40 0.93
CA ILE A 80 -5.41 5.81 1.28
C ILE A 80 -4.39 6.19 2.35
N GLY A 81 -4.02 7.47 2.42
CA GLY A 81 -3.32 8.03 3.56
C GLY A 81 -4.26 8.37 4.72
N LYS A 82 -3.74 8.36 5.95
CA LYS A 82 -4.52 8.63 7.18
C LYS A 82 -5.25 10.00 7.19
N ASP A 83 -4.73 11.00 6.51
CA ASP A 83 -5.30 12.36 6.48
C ASP A 83 -6.68 12.41 5.80
N ILE A 84 -6.96 11.45 4.92
CA ILE A 84 -8.22 11.38 4.16
C ILE A 84 -9.15 10.25 4.63
N LEU A 85 -8.85 9.67 5.80
CA LEU A 85 -9.56 8.53 6.37
C LEU A 85 -11.05 8.84 6.60
N LYS A 86 -11.40 10.03 7.10
CA LYS A 86 -12.81 10.40 7.35
C LYS A 86 -13.63 10.44 6.06
N PHE A 87 -13.07 11.00 4.99
CA PHE A 87 -13.74 11.11 3.69
C PHE A 87 -14.02 9.73 3.10
N HIS A 88 -13.05 8.82 3.15
CA HIS A 88 -13.20 7.48 2.57
C HIS A 88 -13.90 6.49 3.51
N GLY A 89 -13.83 6.70 4.82
CA GLY A 89 -14.34 5.78 5.83
C GLY A 89 -15.73 6.10 6.35
N ILE A 90 -16.22 7.32 6.15
CA ILE A 90 -17.56 7.76 6.58
C ILE A 90 -18.34 8.30 5.38
N TYR A 91 -17.87 9.38 4.77
CA TYR A 91 -18.65 10.10 3.76
C TYR A 91 -18.81 9.28 2.49
N TRP A 92 -17.75 8.64 2.02
CA TRP A 92 -17.81 7.85 0.79
C TRP A 92 -18.78 6.67 0.87
N PRO A 93 -18.72 5.79 1.89
CA PRO A 93 -19.74 4.78 2.09
C PRO A 93 -21.15 5.36 2.21
N ALA A 94 -21.34 6.49 2.92
CA ALA A 94 -22.64 7.12 3.04
C ALA A 94 -23.20 7.61 1.69
N PHE A 95 -22.37 8.22 0.85
CA PHE A 95 -22.77 8.65 -0.50
C PHE A 95 -23.11 7.46 -1.39
N LEU A 96 -22.34 6.38 -1.32
CA LEU A 96 -22.60 5.16 -2.08
C LEU A 96 -23.90 4.49 -1.64
N MET A 97 -24.13 4.36 -0.33
CA MET A 97 -25.37 3.82 0.23
C MET A 97 -26.58 4.66 -0.17
N ALA A 98 -26.45 5.99 -0.18
CA ALA A 98 -27.52 6.89 -0.64
C ALA A 98 -27.80 6.78 -2.15
N ALA A 99 -26.85 6.26 -2.92
CA ALA A 99 -26.97 5.99 -4.36
C ALA A 99 -27.25 4.51 -4.67
N ASP A 100 -27.59 3.68 -3.67
CA ASP A 100 -27.80 2.23 -3.79
C ASP A 100 -26.61 1.47 -4.40
N LEU A 101 -25.38 1.93 -4.13
CA LEU A 101 -24.13 1.31 -4.56
C LEU A 101 -23.37 0.67 -3.40
N GLU A 102 -22.72 -0.46 -3.68
CA GLU A 102 -21.93 -1.16 -2.68
C GLU A 102 -20.65 -0.38 -2.28
N PRO A 103 -20.35 -0.25 -0.98
CA PRO A 103 -19.11 0.35 -0.51
C PRO A 103 -17.88 -0.56 -0.76
N PRO A 104 -16.65 0.00 -0.75
CA PRO A 104 -15.42 -0.77 -0.86
C PRO A 104 -15.32 -1.91 0.16
N LYS A 105 -14.89 -3.10 -0.26
CA LYS A 105 -14.76 -4.26 0.64
C LYS A 105 -13.72 -4.02 1.74
N THR A 106 -12.61 -3.36 1.38
CA THR A 106 -11.56 -2.98 2.33
C THR A 106 -11.03 -1.58 2.03
N ILE A 107 -10.90 -0.77 3.07
CA ILE A 107 -10.06 0.44 3.05
C ILE A 107 -8.75 0.09 3.73
N LEU A 108 -7.64 0.16 2.99
CA LEU A 108 -6.29 0.03 3.50
C LEU A 108 -5.72 1.43 3.74
N CYS A 109 -5.69 1.83 5.00
CA CYS A 109 -5.17 3.12 5.41
C CYS A 109 -3.71 2.99 5.83
N HIS A 110 -2.83 3.83 5.29
CA HIS A 110 -1.43 3.89 5.67
C HIS A 110 -1.08 5.22 6.34
N SER A 111 -0.03 5.15 7.15
CA SER A 111 0.57 6.28 7.85
C SER A 111 1.54 7.06 6.94
N HIS A 112 2.14 8.13 7.44
CA HIS A 112 3.04 8.99 6.65
C HIS A 112 4.48 8.53 6.65
N TRP A 113 5.24 9.05 5.70
CA TRP A 113 6.69 9.05 5.74
C TRP A 113 7.22 10.34 6.39
N THR A 114 8.12 10.19 7.35
CA THR A 114 9.01 11.23 7.86
C THR A 114 10.39 11.10 7.23
N VAL A 115 11.24 12.11 7.37
CA VAL A 115 12.64 12.09 7.00
C VAL A 115 13.45 12.44 8.24
N ASP A 116 14.34 11.55 8.65
CA ASP A 116 15.13 11.67 9.88
C ASP A 116 14.27 12.07 11.10
N ASP A 117 13.15 11.36 11.25
CA ASP A 117 12.12 11.50 12.28
C ASP A 117 11.41 12.87 12.30
N GLN A 118 11.53 13.64 11.22
CA GLN A 118 10.83 14.90 11.03
C GLN A 118 9.80 14.83 9.90
N LYS A 119 8.64 15.47 10.11
CA LYS A 119 7.66 15.65 9.04
C LYS A 119 8.31 16.37 7.85
N MET A 120 8.15 15.81 6.65
CA MET A 120 8.60 16.46 5.42
C MET A 120 7.84 17.78 5.20
N SER A 121 8.56 18.85 4.91
CA SER A 121 7.98 20.09 4.44
C SER A 121 8.94 20.87 3.56
N LYS A 122 8.38 21.58 2.56
CA LYS A 122 9.16 22.50 1.73
C LYS A 122 9.90 23.56 2.56
N SER A 123 9.27 24.04 3.63
CA SER A 123 9.85 25.04 4.53
C SER A 123 11.07 24.54 5.32
N LYS A 124 11.15 23.23 5.61
CA LYS A 124 12.29 22.63 6.30
C LYS A 124 13.39 22.15 5.35
N ASN A 125 13.15 22.25 4.04
CA ASN A 125 14.05 21.78 2.98
C ASN A 125 14.49 20.31 3.17
N ASN A 126 13.63 19.48 3.73
CA ASN A 126 13.89 18.05 4.02
C ASN A 126 13.02 17.12 3.16
N VAL A 127 12.54 17.61 2.02
CA VAL A 127 11.72 16.81 1.10
C VAL A 127 12.62 15.87 0.32
N VAL A 128 12.32 14.57 0.38
CA VAL A 128 13.01 13.56 -0.42
C VAL A 128 12.32 13.42 -1.76
N CYS A 129 13.07 13.56 -2.84
CA CYS A 129 12.57 13.35 -4.19
C CYS A 129 12.70 11.87 -4.56
N PRO A 130 11.59 11.11 -4.68
CA PRO A 130 11.67 9.67 -4.95
C PRO A 130 12.29 9.36 -6.32
N ILE A 131 12.16 10.26 -7.30
CA ILE A 131 12.76 10.11 -8.63
C ILE A 131 14.30 10.13 -8.51
N GLN A 132 14.85 11.16 -7.89
CA GLN A 132 16.31 11.29 -7.69
C GLN A 132 16.87 10.15 -6.82
N THR A 133 16.15 9.77 -5.75
CA THR A 133 16.52 8.63 -4.92
C THR A 133 16.55 7.34 -5.74
N SER A 134 15.57 7.13 -6.62
CA SER A 134 15.51 5.94 -7.48
C SER A 134 16.60 5.91 -8.56
N GLU A 135 17.10 7.05 -9.01
CA GLU A 135 18.27 7.11 -9.91
C GLU A 135 19.54 6.64 -9.22
N THR A 136 19.65 6.89 -7.90
CA THR A 136 20.82 6.51 -7.10
C THR A 136 20.75 5.06 -6.62
N TYR A 137 19.58 4.61 -6.17
CA TYR A 137 19.39 3.31 -5.50
C TYR A 137 18.57 2.31 -6.31
N THR A 138 18.32 2.61 -7.58
CA THR A 138 17.38 1.92 -8.48
C THR A 138 15.91 2.03 -8.04
N THR A 139 14.99 1.88 -9.00
CA THR A 139 13.56 1.85 -8.72
C THR A 139 13.19 0.67 -7.80
N ASP A 140 13.76 -0.51 -8.04
CA ASP A 140 13.44 -1.71 -7.26
C ASP A 140 14.03 -1.66 -5.86
N GLY A 141 15.23 -1.12 -5.70
CA GLY A 141 15.82 -0.87 -4.39
C GLY A 141 14.96 0.07 -3.55
N LEU A 142 14.53 1.20 -4.12
CA LEU A 142 13.64 2.12 -3.41
C LEU A 142 12.28 1.48 -3.09
N ARG A 143 11.67 0.75 -4.03
CA ARG A 143 10.40 0.03 -3.78
C ARG A 143 10.54 -0.99 -2.65
N TYR A 144 11.62 -1.77 -2.67
CA TYR A 144 11.91 -2.74 -1.64
C TYR A 144 12.01 -2.06 -0.28
N PHE A 145 12.81 -0.99 -0.17
CA PHE A 145 12.93 -0.22 1.07
C PHE A 145 11.59 0.28 1.58
N LEU A 146 10.78 0.93 0.73
CA LEU A 146 9.48 1.49 1.12
C LEU A 146 8.50 0.41 1.60
N LEU A 147 8.48 -0.77 0.99
CA LEU A 147 7.61 -1.87 1.38
C LEU A 147 8.14 -2.64 2.61
N ARG A 148 9.46 -2.74 2.74
CA ARG A 148 10.15 -3.46 3.81
C ARG A 148 10.11 -2.71 5.13
N GLU A 149 10.25 -1.39 5.05
CA GLU A 149 10.34 -0.50 6.21
C GLU A 149 9.01 0.20 6.52
N GLY A 150 8.21 0.49 5.48
CA GLY A 150 6.91 1.11 5.65
C GLY A 150 5.91 0.15 6.27
N VAL A 151 5.40 0.49 7.45
CA VAL A 151 4.26 -0.19 8.05
C VAL A 151 3.01 0.68 7.98
N ALA A 152 1.85 0.07 7.72
CA ALA A 152 0.63 0.85 7.54
C ALA A 152 0.16 1.58 8.81
N HIS A 153 0.44 1.05 10.01
CA HIS A 153 -0.18 1.51 11.27
C HIS A 153 0.56 2.65 11.98
N SER A 154 1.82 2.91 11.63
CA SER A 154 2.65 3.97 12.23
C SER A 154 3.44 4.69 11.15
N ASP A 155 3.82 5.94 11.44
CA ASP A 155 4.61 6.72 10.48
C ASP A 155 5.97 6.04 10.28
N GLY A 156 6.34 5.85 9.03
CA GLY A 156 7.61 5.27 8.63
C GLY A 156 8.67 6.37 8.51
N ASN A 157 9.92 6.05 8.82
CA ASN A 157 11.00 7.01 8.72
C ASN A 157 11.91 6.68 7.53
N TYR A 158 12.03 7.63 6.61
CA TYR A 158 13.04 7.60 5.57
C TYR A 158 14.35 8.11 6.14
N SER A 159 15.40 7.30 5.96
CA SER A 159 16.79 7.67 6.26
C SER A 159 17.66 7.05 5.18
N GLU A 160 18.50 7.86 4.53
CA GLU A 160 19.36 7.37 3.46
C GLU A 160 20.35 6.32 3.96
N GLU A 161 20.88 6.49 5.18
CA GLU A 161 21.75 5.50 5.81
C GLU A 161 21.03 4.16 5.99
N LYS A 162 19.79 4.20 6.46
CA LYS A 162 18.96 3.00 6.66
C LYS A 162 18.64 2.32 5.34
N LEU A 163 18.30 3.11 4.31
CA LEU A 163 18.03 2.61 2.97
C LEU A 163 19.27 1.88 2.44
N ARG A 164 20.43 2.53 2.40
CA ARG A 164 21.67 1.92 1.92
C ARG A 164 22.00 0.63 2.67
N ARG A 165 21.85 0.62 4.00
CA ARG A 165 22.10 -0.56 4.83
C ARG A 165 21.17 -1.72 4.46
N ILE A 166 19.87 -1.47 4.29
CA ILE A 166 18.90 -2.51 3.92
C ILE A 166 19.20 -3.05 2.52
N LEU A 167 19.48 -2.18 1.55
CA LEU A 167 19.77 -2.64 0.19
C LEU A 167 21.06 -3.47 0.13
N ASN A 168 22.11 -3.04 0.82
CA ASN A 168 23.36 -3.79 0.86
C ASN A 168 23.17 -5.14 1.55
N SER A 169 22.59 -5.18 2.75
CA SER A 169 22.49 -6.42 3.53
C SER A 169 21.45 -7.42 3.00
N GLU A 170 20.26 -6.94 2.59
CA GLU A 170 19.16 -7.83 2.18
C GLU A 170 19.18 -8.10 0.66
N LEU A 171 19.43 -7.08 -0.18
CA LEU A 171 19.40 -7.28 -1.64
C LEU A 171 20.75 -7.72 -2.20
N ALA A 172 21.86 -7.06 -1.87
CA ALA A 172 23.17 -7.44 -2.40
C ALA A 172 23.73 -8.68 -1.68
N ASP A 173 23.88 -8.59 -0.35
CA ASP A 173 24.60 -9.59 0.43
C ASP A 173 23.83 -10.89 0.61
N THR A 174 22.50 -10.84 0.62
CA THR A 174 21.66 -12.03 0.79
C THR A 174 21.18 -12.53 -0.57
N LEU A 175 20.30 -11.77 -1.25
CA LEU A 175 19.70 -12.23 -2.51
C LEU A 175 20.73 -12.29 -3.65
N GLY A 176 21.54 -11.25 -3.82
CA GLY A 176 22.55 -11.16 -4.87
C GLY A 176 23.64 -12.23 -4.72
N ASN A 177 24.16 -12.43 -3.51
CA ASN A 177 25.14 -13.49 -3.26
C ASN A 177 24.54 -14.89 -3.40
N LEU A 178 23.27 -15.11 -3.01
CA LEU A 178 22.61 -16.41 -3.24
C LEU A 178 22.56 -16.70 -4.74
N LEU A 179 22.09 -15.73 -5.54
CA LEU A 179 22.05 -15.86 -6.99
C LEU A 179 23.44 -16.13 -7.57
N ASN A 180 24.45 -15.36 -7.15
CA ASN A 180 25.82 -15.53 -7.62
C ASN A 180 26.37 -16.93 -7.27
N ARG A 181 26.11 -17.44 -6.06
CA ARG A 181 26.53 -18.79 -5.65
C ARG A 181 25.83 -19.89 -6.46
N CYS A 182 24.54 -19.75 -6.74
CA CYS A 182 23.78 -20.73 -7.52
C CYS A 182 24.16 -20.72 -9.01
N CYS A 183 24.49 -19.56 -9.56
CA CYS A 183 24.82 -19.37 -10.98
C CYS A 183 26.33 -19.31 -11.25
N GLY A 184 27.18 -19.38 -10.23
CA GLY A 184 28.63 -19.31 -10.41
C GLY A 184 29.11 -20.49 -11.25
N ALA A 185 29.91 -20.24 -12.28
CA ALA A 185 30.36 -21.27 -13.22
C ALA A 185 31.14 -22.43 -12.55
N THR A 186 31.70 -22.21 -11.36
CA THR A 186 32.33 -23.26 -10.54
C THR A 186 31.32 -24.23 -9.93
N VAL A 187 30.13 -23.74 -9.56
CA VAL A 187 29.05 -24.53 -8.95
C VAL A 187 28.08 -25.07 -10.00
N ASN A 188 27.71 -24.23 -10.98
CA ASN A 188 26.82 -24.56 -12.09
C ASN A 188 27.45 -24.19 -13.45
N PRO A 189 28.44 -24.96 -13.94
CA PRO A 189 29.08 -24.68 -15.22
C PRO A 189 28.09 -24.66 -16.39
N GLY A 190 27.05 -25.51 -16.33
CA GLY A 190 26.08 -25.68 -17.39
C GLY A 190 24.95 -24.64 -17.41
N GLN A 191 24.83 -23.79 -16.38
CA GLN A 191 23.68 -22.89 -16.19
C GLN A 191 22.32 -23.60 -16.30
N ILE A 192 22.27 -24.88 -15.93
CA ILE A 192 21.06 -25.69 -15.95
C ILE A 192 20.49 -25.79 -14.54
N PHE A 193 19.18 -25.90 -14.42
CA PHE A 193 18.55 -26.34 -13.19
C PHE A 193 18.70 -27.88 -13.12
N PRO A 194 19.51 -28.42 -12.19
CA PRO A 194 19.71 -29.85 -12.13
C PRO A 194 18.40 -30.56 -11.76
N ALA A 195 18.16 -31.72 -12.35
CA ALA A 195 17.07 -32.59 -11.90
C ALA A 195 17.30 -32.96 -10.44
N VAL A 196 16.25 -32.92 -9.63
CA VAL A 196 16.30 -33.47 -8.26
C VAL A 196 16.59 -34.95 -8.42
N ALA A 197 17.75 -35.41 -7.93
CA ALA A 197 18.10 -36.83 -8.00
C ALA A 197 17.05 -37.63 -7.19
N GLU A 198 16.41 -38.62 -7.80
CA GLU A 198 15.38 -39.45 -7.14
C GLU A 198 15.97 -40.26 -5.96
N ASP A 199 17.29 -40.49 -6.00
CA ASP A 199 18.15 -41.11 -5.00
C ASP A 199 18.81 -40.08 -4.05
N ALA A 200 18.58 -38.77 -4.24
CA ALA A 200 18.78 -37.78 -3.18
C ALA A 200 17.66 -37.88 -2.12
N THR A 201 17.39 -39.09 -1.63
CA THR A 201 17.01 -39.23 -0.23
C THR A 201 18.11 -38.54 0.55
N ILE A 202 17.81 -37.40 1.15
CA ILE A 202 18.72 -36.80 2.10
C ILE A 202 18.93 -37.88 3.16
N ASN A 203 20.10 -38.51 3.15
CA ASN A 203 20.36 -39.66 4.02
C ASN A 203 20.07 -39.19 5.44
N GLU A 204 19.04 -39.72 6.08
CA GLU A 204 18.65 -39.31 7.43
C GLU A 204 19.82 -39.48 8.41
N ALA A 205 20.68 -40.49 8.16
CA ALA A 205 21.90 -40.71 8.93
C ALA A 205 22.99 -39.66 8.69
N PHE A 206 22.95 -38.91 7.58
CA PHE A 206 23.81 -37.76 7.31
C PHE A 206 23.25 -36.49 7.94
N LEU A 207 21.93 -36.23 7.81
CA LEU A 207 21.28 -35.10 8.48
C LEU A 207 21.36 -35.20 10.00
N SER A 208 21.21 -36.41 10.55
CA SER A 208 21.34 -36.66 12.00
C SER A 208 22.76 -36.44 12.52
N ARG A 209 23.76 -36.24 11.64
CA ARG A 209 25.14 -35.89 12.02
C ARG A 209 25.42 -34.40 11.90
N ILE A 210 24.51 -33.62 11.32
CA ILE A 210 24.63 -32.16 11.19
C ILE A 210 23.77 -31.51 12.28
N PRO A 211 24.38 -30.91 13.32
CA PRO A 211 23.63 -30.36 14.47
C PRO A 211 22.59 -29.29 14.08
N VAL A 212 22.87 -28.54 13.00
CA VAL A 212 21.95 -27.53 12.47
C VAL A 212 20.73 -28.17 11.80
N ALA A 213 20.91 -29.28 11.09
CA ALA A 213 19.81 -30.00 10.46
C ALA A 213 18.89 -30.63 11.52
N GLN A 214 19.47 -31.23 12.58
CA GLN A 214 18.69 -31.76 13.71
C GLN A 214 17.77 -30.71 14.33
N LYS A 215 18.31 -29.52 14.65
CA LYS A 215 17.50 -28.41 15.21
C LYS A 215 16.38 -27.95 14.27
N LEU A 216 16.62 -27.94 12.96
CA LEU A 216 15.62 -27.58 11.96
C LEU A 216 14.52 -28.64 11.85
N THR A 217 14.88 -29.92 11.87
CA THR A 217 13.91 -31.02 11.85
C THR A 217 13.05 -31.03 13.11
N GLU A 218 13.66 -30.86 14.29
CA GLU A 218 12.94 -30.77 15.58
C GLU A 218 11.92 -29.62 15.57
N SER A 219 12.30 -28.45 15.05
CA SER A 219 11.44 -27.26 14.96
C SER A 219 10.30 -27.38 13.92
N LEU A 220 10.43 -28.26 12.93
CA LEU A 220 9.38 -28.51 11.94
C LEU A 220 8.35 -29.56 12.42
N THR A 221 8.73 -30.38 13.41
CA THR A 221 7.91 -31.45 13.99
C THR A 221 7.23 -31.08 15.32
N SER A 222 7.58 -29.94 15.91
CA SER A 222 6.97 -29.36 17.13
C SER A 222 5.93 -28.30 16.80
#